data_AF-A0A528G744-F1
#
_entry.id   AF-A0A528G744-F1
#
_cell.length_a   1.000
_cell.length_b   1.000
_cell.length_c   1.000
_cell.angle_alpha   90.00
_cell.angle_beta   90.00
_cell.angle_gamma   90.00
#
_symmetry.space_group_name_H-M   'P 1'
#
loop_
_entity.id
_entity.type
_entity.pdbx_description
1 polymer ?
#
loop_
_entity_poly.entity_id
_entity_poly.type
_entity_poly.pdbx_seq_one_letter_code
_entity_poly.pdbx_strand_id
1 'polypeptide(L)'
;STAFPMLTGTLVTVASFIPVGLNGSAAGEFTFTLFVVIAVSLLVSWVVAVLFAPLLGVTLLPKTMKQHHDGPGRFTSAFNALLRACVRWKWLTIAATVAMFALS
;
A
#
# COMPACT_ATOMS: atom_id res chain seq x y z
N SER A 1 11.52 8.87 -9.59
CA SER A 1 11.97 7.96 -8.52
C SER A 1 10.78 7.28 -7.85
N THR A 2 10.25 6.21 -8.45
CA THR A 2 9.14 5.39 -7.89
C THR A 2 9.63 4.22 -7.02
N ALA A 3 10.92 3.86 -7.10
CA ALA A 3 11.51 2.77 -6.33
C ALA A 3 11.66 3.07 -4.83
N PHE A 4 12.02 4.31 -4.47
CA PHE A 4 12.17 4.73 -3.08
C PHE A 4 10.86 4.64 -2.27
N PRO A 5 9.70 5.13 -2.77
CA PRO A 5 8.40 4.94 -2.12
C PRO A 5 8.04 3.47 -1.86
N MET A 6 8.35 2.58 -2.81
CA MET A 6 8.07 1.14 -2.68
C MET A 6 8.93 0.49 -1.60
N LEU A 7 10.23 0.83 -1.52
CA LEU A 7 11.12 0.34 -0.47
C LEU A 7 10.70 0.85 0.91
N THR A 8 10.36 2.14 1.03
CA THR A 8 9.92 2.68 2.33
C THR A 8 8.63 2.03 2.81
N GLY A 9 7.69 1.72 1.91
CA GLY A 9 6.45 1.03 2.26
C GLY A 9 6.68 -0.40 2.76
N THR A 10 7.61 -1.14 2.15
CA THR A 10 7.92 -2.51 2.59
C THR A 10 8.70 -2.54 3.89
N LEU A 11 9.66 -1.61 4.09
CA LEU A 11 10.36 -1.44 5.37
C LEU A 11 9.40 -1.05 6.50
N VAL A 12 8.45 -0.15 6.27
CA VAL A 12 7.42 0.22 7.27
C VAL A 12 6.56 -0.98 7.62
N THR A 13 6.18 -1.79 6.62
CA THR A 13 5.38 -2.99 6.86
C THR A 13 6.14 -3.99 7.72
N VAL A 14 7.40 -4.29 7.38
CA VAL A 14 8.28 -5.18 8.18
C VAL A 14 8.47 -4.62 9.59
N ALA A 15 8.69 -3.32 9.74
CA ALA A 15 8.85 -2.66 11.03
C ALA A 15 7.60 -2.77 11.91
N SER A 16 6.41 -2.72 11.30
CA SER A 16 5.12 -2.88 12.01
C SER A 16 4.95 -4.25 12.63
N PHE A 17 5.66 -5.26 12.12
CA PHE A 17 5.62 -6.62 12.64
C PHE A 17 6.75 -6.94 13.66
N ILE A 18 7.73 -6.05 13.86
CA ILE A 18 8.81 -6.22 14.87
C ILE A 18 8.26 -6.48 16.29
N PRO A 19 7.22 -5.77 16.78
CA PRO A 19 6.68 -6.02 18.13
C PRO A 19 6.15 -7.45 18.32
N VAL A 20 5.69 -8.10 17.24
CA VAL A 20 5.19 -9.49 17.27
C VAL A 20 6.32 -10.49 17.52
N GLY A 21 7.53 -10.20 17.00
CA GLY A 21 8.71 -11.05 17.18
C GLY A 21 9.37 -10.94 18.57
N LEU A 22 9.06 -9.89 19.35
CA LEU A 22 9.64 -9.64 20.68
C LEU A 22 8.77 -10.15 21.84
N ASN A 23 7.62 -10.78 21.56
CA ASN A 23 6.70 -11.27 22.59
C ASN A 23 7.12 -12.66 23.11
N GLY A 24 7.73 -12.72 24.29
CA GLY A 24 8.32 -13.93 24.89
C GLY A 24 7.37 -14.82 25.70
N SER A 25 6.30 -15.33 25.09
CA SER A 25 5.40 -16.32 25.73
C SER A 25 5.29 -17.60 24.90
N ALA A 26 4.67 -18.68 25.42
CA ALA A 26 4.57 -20.00 24.75
C ALA A 26 3.79 -19.97 23.41
N ALA A 27 2.98 -18.94 23.16
CA ALA A 27 2.39 -18.63 21.84
C ALA A 27 3.41 -18.02 20.85
N GLY A 28 4.51 -17.50 21.39
CA GLY A 28 5.63 -16.86 20.72
C GLY A 28 6.38 -17.77 19.77
N GLU A 29 6.50 -19.08 20.03
CA GLU A 29 7.24 -19.98 19.13
C GLU A 29 6.55 -20.12 17.78
N PHE A 30 5.22 -20.32 17.78
CA PHE A 30 4.42 -20.38 16.55
C PHE A 30 4.28 -19.01 15.87
N THR A 31 4.05 -17.93 16.64
CA THR A 31 3.96 -16.59 16.05
C THR A 31 5.31 -16.08 15.54
N PHE A 32 6.42 -16.50 16.13
CA PHE A 32 7.76 -16.17 15.68
C PHE A 32 8.08 -16.83 14.33
N THR A 33 7.82 -18.13 14.18
CA THR A 33 8.01 -18.80 12.88
C THR A 33 7.12 -18.18 11.79
N LEU A 34 5.83 -17.96 12.07
CA LEU A 34 4.93 -17.32 11.09
C LEU A 34 5.34 -15.88 10.77
N PHE A 35 5.75 -15.10 11.77
CA PHE A 35 6.24 -13.74 11.58
C PHE A 35 7.47 -13.71 10.68
N VAL A 36 8.48 -14.54 10.97
CA VAL A 36 9.71 -14.61 10.18
C VAL A 36 9.39 -15.03 8.74
N VAL A 37 8.53 -16.02 8.53
CA VAL A 37 8.11 -16.45 7.19
C VAL A 37 7.43 -15.32 6.43
N ILE A 38 6.50 -14.59 7.06
CA ILE A 38 5.78 -13.47 6.42
C ILE A 38 6.73 -12.30 6.12
N ALA A 39 7.60 -11.94 7.08
CA ALA A 39 8.56 -10.85 6.93
C ALA A 39 9.55 -11.13 5.80
N VAL A 40 10.14 -12.33 5.77
CA VAL A 40 11.06 -12.74 4.70
C VAL A 40 10.32 -12.83 3.37
N SER A 41 9.10 -13.39 3.35
CA SER A 41 8.28 -13.48 2.14
C SER A 41 7.94 -12.11 1.56
N LEU A 42 7.63 -11.12 2.41
CA LEU A 42 7.38 -9.74 1.97
C LEU A 42 8.63 -9.07 1.40
N LEU A 43 9.77 -9.24 2.08
CA LEU A 43 11.05 -8.68 1.62
C LEU A 43 11.47 -9.28 0.27
N VAL A 44 11.38 -10.60 0.14
CA VAL A 44 11.68 -11.29 -1.13
C VAL A 44 10.69 -10.89 -2.23
N SER A 45 9.39 -10.80 -1.91
CA SER A 45 8.37 -10.35 -2.86
C SER A 45 8.66 -8.94 -3.39
N TRP A 46 9.13 -8.02 -2.55
CA TRP A 46 9.53 -6.69 -2.97
C TRP A 46 10.71 -6.71 -3.94
N VAL A 47 11.76 -7.49 -3.64
CA VAL A 47 12.92 -7.64 -4.54
C VAL A 47 12.48 -8.18 -5.90
N VAL A 48 11.64 -9.21 -5.91
CA VAL A 48 11.07 -9.77 -7.14
C VAL A 48 10.24 -8.72 -7.89
N ALA A 49 9.36 -7.97 -7.21
CA ALA A 49 8.55 -6.95 -7.85
C ALA A 49 9.39 -5.83 -8.49
N VAL A 50 10.44 -5.36 -7.81
CA VAL A 50 11.33 -4.31 -8.34
C VAL A 50 12.14 -4.78 -9.55
N LEU A 51 12.50 -6.07 -9.63
CA LEU A 51 13.22 -6.64 -10.75
C LEU A 51 12.31 -7.02 -11.92
N PHE A 52 11.17 -7.66 -11.63
CA PHE A 52 10.26 -8.16 -12.65
C PHE A 52 9.34 -7.08 -13.22
N ALA A 53 8.94 -6.07 -12.45
CA ALA A 53 8.13 -4.97 -12.99
C ALA A 53 8.77 -4.24 -14.18
N PRO A 54 10.07 -3.84 -14.15
CA PRO A 54 10.72 -3.24 -15.33
C PRO A 54 10.95 -4.27 -16.44
N LEU A 55 11.25 -5.52 -16.10
CA LEU A 55 11.48 -6.58 -17.07
C LEU A 55 10.21 -6.90 -17.88
N LEU A 56 9.09 -7.07 -17.19
CA LEU A 56 7.76 -7.22 -17.79
C LEU A 56 7.32 -5.94 -18.49
N GLY A 57 7.66 -4.77 -17.93
CA GLY A 57 7.42 -3.48 -18.56
C GLY A 57 8.06 -3.36 -19.94
N VAL A 58 9.31 -3.79 -20.12
CA VAL A 58 10.00 -3.70 -21.42
C VAL A 58 9.56 -4.81 -22.39
N THR A 59 9.18 -5.98 -21.89
CA THR A 59 8.84 -7.14 -22.73
C THR A 59 7.37 -7.17 -23.15
N LEU A 60 6.45 -6.66 -22.32
CA LEU A 60 5.01 -6.70 -22.58
C LEU A 60 4.43 -5.36 -23.04
N LEU A 61 5.01 -4.20 -22.71
CA LEU A 61 4.45 -2.93 -23.18
C LEU A 61 4.86 -2.64 -24.63
N PRO A 62 3.89 -2.32 -25.52
CA PRO A 62 4.19 -1.79 -26.83
C PRO A 62 4.89 -0.43 -26.70
N LYS A 63 5.90 -0.18 -27.56
CA LYS A 63 6.71 1.06 -27.59
C LYS A 63 5.90 2.35 -27.77
N THR A 64 4.63 2.23 -28.18
CA THR A 64 3.70 3.36 -28.32
C THR A 64 2.39 2.96 -27.65
N MET A 65 2.14 3.48 -26.45
CA MET A 65 0.79 3.52 -25.91
C MET A 65 0.08 4.66 -26.65
N LYS A 66 -0.94 4.35 -27.46
CA LYS A 66 -1.84 5.40 -27.97
C LYS A 66 -2.39 6.14 -26.75
N GLN A 67 -2.08 7.42 -26.59
CA GLN A 67 -2.73 8.25 -25.57
C GLN A 67 -4.24 8.17 -25.82
N HIS A 68 -4.94 7.35 -25.02
CA HIS A 68 -6.38 7.48 -24.89
C HIS A 68 -6.60 8.80 -24.15
N HIS A 69 -6.84 9.85 -24.93
CA HIS A 69 -7.41 11.10 -24.47
C HIS A 69 -8.91 10.94 -24.19
N ASP A 70 -9.32 9.80 -23.64
CA ASP A 70 -10.63 9.67 -23.04
C ASP A 70 -10.56 10.50 -21.77
N GLY A 71 -11.30 11.61 -21.75
CA GLY A 71 -11.45 12.45 -20.57
C GLY A 71 -11.78 11.59 -19.34
N PRO A 72 -11.50 12.09 -18.12
CA PRO A 72 -11.58 11.29 -16.90
C PRO A 72 -12.89 10.52 -16.89
N GLY A 73 -12.79 9.18 -16.98
CA GLY A 73 -13.96 8.31 -17.04
C GLY A 73 -14.95 8.70 -15.94
N ARG A 74 -16.24 8.43 -16.14
CA ARG A 74 -17.32 8.87 -15.22
C ARG A 74 -16.97 8.57 -13.74
N PHE A 75 -16.28 7.46 -13.49
CA PHE A 75 -15.74 7.10 -12.18
C PHE A 75 -14.65 8.05 -11.66
N THR A 76 -13.64 8.37 -12.46
CA THR A 76 -12.56 9.32 -12.11
C THR A 76 -13.12 10.73 -11.86
N SER A 77 -14.11 11.17 -12.64
CA SER A 77 -14.76 12.46 -12.44
C SER A 77 -15.58 12.50 -11.13
N ALA A 78 -16.35 11.44 -10.85
CA ALA A 78 -17.08 11.29 -9.59
C ALA A 78 -16.15 11.22 -8.37
N PHE A 79 -15.04 10.47 -8.48
CA PHE A 79 -14.01 10.39 -7.44
C PHE A 79 -13.39 11.77 -7.18
N ASN A 80 -13.08 12.53 -8.24
CA ASN A 80 -12.58 13.89 -8.09
C ASN A 80 -13.59 14.84 -7.44
N ALA A 81 -14.89 14.69 -7.74
CA ALA A 81 -15.94 15.48 -7.10
C ALA A 81 -16.07 15.16 -5.61
N LEU A 82 -16.05 13.86 -5.25
CA LEU A 82 -16.08 13.40 -3.87
C LEU A 82 -14.84 13.86 -3.10
N LEU A 83 -13.64 13.72 -3.68
CA LEU A 83 -12.39 14.21 -3.09
C LEU A 83 -12.46 15.72 -2.81
N ARG A 84 -12.95 16.51 -3.78
CA ARG A 84 -13.13 17.95 -3.59
C ARG A 84 -14.14 18.26 -2.48
N ALA A 85 -15.23 17.50 -2.37
CA ALA A 85 -16.19 17.65 -1.28
C ALA A 85 -15.54 17.34 0.08
N CYS A 86 -14.80 16.24 0.19
CA CYS A 86 -14.08 15.83 1.41
C CYS A 86 -13.05 16.87 1.86
N VAL A 87 -12.30 17.46 0.91
CA VAL A 87 -11.30 18.51 1.22
C VAL A 87 -11.97 19.84 1.55
N ARG A 88 -13.06 20.19 0.86
CA ARG A 88 -13.80 21.44 1.12
C ARG A 88 -14.45 21.42 2.51
N TRP A 89 -14.97 20.28 2.93
CA TRP A 89 -15.62 20.07 4.23
C TRP A 89 -14.71 19.32 5.22
N LYS A 90 -13.42 19.70 5.26
CA LYS A 90 -12.38 19.08 6.10
C LYS A 90 -12.77 18.83 7.57
N TRP A 91 -13.59 19.69 8.16
CA TRP A 91 -14.05 19.54 9.54
C TRP A 91 -15.03 18.38 9.72
N LEU A 92 -15.89 18.13 8.73
CA LEU A 92 -16.86 17.03 8.76
C LEU A 92 -16.18 15.68 8.57
N THR A 93 -15.17 15.60 7.71
CA THR A 93 -14.33 14.40 7.54
C THR A 93 -13.52 14.09 8.80
N ILE A 94 -12.95 15.11 9.47
CA ILE A 94 -12.27 14.93 10.76
C ILE A 94 -13.24 14.45 11.83
N ALA A 95 -14.40 15.11 11.98
CA ALA A 95 -15.41 14.75 12.97
C ALA A 95 -15.93 13.32 12.77
N ALA A 96 -16.22 12.93 11.52
CA ALA A 96 -16.65 11.57 11.18
C ALA A 96 -15.58 10.52 11.51
N THR A 97 -14.30 10.82 11.22
CA THR A 97 -13.19 9.90 11.52
C THR A 97 -13.03 9.70 13.02
N VAL A 98 -13.07 10.78 13.80
CA VAL A 98 -12.99 10.73 15.27
C VAL A 98 -14.19 10.00 15.87
N ALA A 99 -15.40 10.27 15.38
CA ALA A 99 -16.61 9.58 15.85
C ALA A 99 -16.54 8.07 15.57
N MET A 100 -16.08 7.67 14.38
CA MET A 100 -15.97 6.27 14.00
C MET A 100 -14.88 5.54 14.81
N PHE A 101 -13.77 6.22 15.10
CA PHE A 101 -12.70 5.67 15.94
C PHE A 101 -13.11 5.57 17.41
N ALA A 102 -13.87 6.53 17.93
CA ALA A 102 -14.37 6.50 19.31
C ALA A 102 -15.49 5.49 19.53
N LEU A 103 -16.21 5.12 18.46
CA LEU A 103 -17.26 4.09 18.49
C LEU A 103 -16.70 2.66 18.30
N SER A 104 -15.50 2.54 17.72
CA SER A 104 -14.76 1.28 17.52
C SER A 104 -14.04 0.84 18.79
#